data_AF-A0A3R6UCN1-F1
#
_entry.id   AF-A0A3R6UCN1-F1
#
_cell.length_a   1.000
_cell.length_b   1.000
_cell.length_c   1.000
_cell.angle_alpha   90.00
_cell.angle_beta   90.00
_cell.angle_gamma   90.00
#
_symmetry.space_group_name_H-M   'P 1'
#
loop_
_entity.id
_entity.type
_entity.pdbx_description
1 polymer ?
#
loop_
_entity_poly.entity_id
_entity_poly.type
_entity_poly.pdbx_seq_one_letter_code
_entity_poly.pdbx_strand_id
1 'polypeptide(L)'
;MKRRKKAVYIDYDYEAAYQKMLTDLEEDNMCRMLNEGKVRSIYATKEIKAAEQMDVEIYPEFRRGQKEQIPDEAKLKKQRQAQRNLNEKNSRKECERTINANFTDNDIWGTLTYTDDNMPNSMKEAKHDMTLYIGRLNYERRKKGLAKLRYVYVTECSDKGRWHHHFVCDGDMGLEAVEEKWKKGRRNQVRRLQKDENGLSGMANYITKQKHPDKKGKESKPVGKYQKAWKASKGLKKPEVHKNHYKFKQKDIDEVVTGRCDLEDKLKKWYAADGYKLTSYEVRYNNMNGRFYIYARMYRQPEKGEKIDKATSKVKQKTAKKKTKKKTAARCST
;
A
#
# COMPACT_ATOMS: atom_id res chain seq x y z
N MET A 1 31.08 -35.15 0.17
CA MET A 1 30.38 -34.15 -0.69
C MET A 1 30.39 -32.78 0.00
N LYS A 2 30.89 -31.70 -0.63
CA LYS A 2 30.85 -30.34 -0.03
C LYS A 2 29.44 -29.74 -0.16
N ARG A 3 28.80 -29.43 0.98
CA ARG A 3 27.45 -28.83 1.06
C ARG A 3 27.46 -27.45 0.38
N ARG A 4 26.78 -27.29 -0.77
CA ARG A 4 26.66 -26.01 -1.51
C ARG A 4 26.04 -24.95 -0.58
N LYS A 5 26.80 -23.91 -0.21
CA LYS A 5 26.25 -22.77 0.54
C LYS A 5 25.15 -22.11 -0.29
N LYS A 6 23.93 -21.97 0.27
CA LYS A 6 22.84 -21.22 -0.37
C LYS A 6 23.29 -19.76 -0.57
N ALA A 7 23.06 -19.21 -1.77
CA ALA A 7 23.38 -17.81 -2.04
C ALA A 7 22.49 -16.91 -1.17
N VAL A 8 23.11 -15.95 -0.46
CA VAL A 8 22.39 -14.97 0.35
C VAL A 8 22.07 -13.77 -0.53
N TYR A 9 20.83 -13.70 -0.99
CA TYR A 9 20.30 -12.58 -1.77
C TYR A 9 20.05 -11.38 -0.86
N ILE A 10 20.41 -10.18 -1.31
CA ILE A 10 19.99 -8.93 -0.64
C ILE A 10 18.56 -8.63 -1.07
N ASP A 11 17.73 -8.17 -0.14
CA ASP A 11 16.43 -7.57 -0.48
C ASP A 11 16.69 -6.21 -1.16
N TYR A 12 16.72 -6.22 -2.48
CA TYR A 12 17.01 -5.06 -3.33
C TYR A 12 15.74 -4.18 -3.42
N ASP A 13 15.85 -2.89 -3.10
CA ASP A 13 14.77 -1.91 -3.26
C ASP A 13 14.52 -1.64 -4.75
N TYR A 14 13.81 -2.60 -5.35
CA TYR A 14 13.49 -2.81 -6.77
C TYR A 14 13.09 -1.55 -7.53
N GLU A 15 12.55 -0.56 -6.83
CA GLU A 15 11.85 0.55 -7.40
C GLU A 15 12.78 1.81 -7.45
N ALA A 16 13.90 1.83 -6.70
CA ALA A 16 14.83 2.97 -6.59
C ALA A 16 15.68 3.28 -7.84
N ALA A 17 15.58 2.44 -8.87
CA ALA A 17 16.36 2.53 -10.10
C ALA A 17 15.60 3.24 -11.26
N TYR A 18 14.75 4.22 -10.93
CA TYR A 18 13.95 5.04 -11.86
C TYR A 18 14.38 6.53 -11.78
N GLN A 19 14.55 7.29 -12.87
CA GLN A 19 14.41 6.95 -14.30
C GLN A 19 15.20 7.95 -15.19
N LYS A 20 15.80 7.42 -16.27
CA LYS A 20 16.16 8.05 -17.57
C LYS A 20 16.44 9.58 -17.66
N MET A 21 17.72 9.96 -17.83
CA MET A 21 18.18 11.08 -18.69
C MET A 21 19.71 11.05 -18.82
N LEU A 22 20.25 10.28 -19.78
CA LEU A 22 21.69 10.13 -20.14
C LEU A 22 21.77 9.32 -21.45
N THR A 23 21.44 9.94 -22.59
CA THR A 23 21.07 9.19 -23.80
C THR A 23 22.25 8.66 -24.62
N ASP A 24 23.34 9.40 -24.80
CA ASP A 24 24.22 9.13 -25.96
C ASP A 24 25.61 8.53 -25.64
N LEU A 25 26.07 8.52 -24.38
CA LEU A 25 27.39 7.97 -23.98
C LEU A 25 27.33 6.82 -22.95
N GLU A 26 26.22 6.68 -22.20
CA GLU A 26 26.04 5.56 -21.27
C GLU A 26 25.40 4.34 -21.95
N GLU A 27 24.57 4.55 -22.99
CA GLU A 27 23.85 3.45 -23.66
C GLU A 27 24.83 2.48 -24.35
N ASP A 28 25.83 2.97 -25.07
CA ASP A 28 26.84 2.10 -25.71
C ASP A 28 27.65 1.27 -24.71
N ASN A 29 28.14 1.87 -23.62
CA ASN A 29 28.92 1.16 -22.62
C ASN A 29 28.08 0.13 -21.82
N MET A 30 26.84 0.47 -21.48
CA MET A 30 25.94 -0.48 -20.82
C MET A 30 25.50 -1.61 -21.78
N CYS A 31 25.16 -1.29 -23.02
CA CYS A 31 24.89 -2.29 -24.06
C CYS A 31 26.09 -3.22 -24.28
N ARG A 32 27.33 -2.70 -24.29
CA ARG A 32 28.55 -3.51 -24.31
C ARG A 32 28.61 -4.47 -23.12
N MET A 33 28.50 -3.96 -21.89
CA MET A 33 28.61 -4.78 -20.68
C MET A 33 27.48 -5.80 -20.51
N LEU A 34 26.30 -5.54 -21.09
CA LEU A 34 25.16 -6.46 -21.15
C LEU A 34 25.36 -7.55 -22.21
N ASN A 35 25.80 -7.18 -23.42
CA ASN A 35 26.15 -8.13 -24.48
C ASN A 35 27.36 -9.01 -24.09
N GLU A 36 28.30 -8.46 -23.32
CA GLU A 36 29.45 -9.17 -22.72
C GLU A 36 29.07 -10.03 -21.49
N GLY A 37 27.80 -10.01 -21.05
CA GLY A 37 27.28 -10.93 -20.02
C GLY A 37 27.84 -10.74 -18.60
N LYS A 38 28.49 -9.60 -18.30
CA LYS A 38 29.26 -9.39 -17.05
C LYS A 38 28.38 -9.25 -15.80
N VAL A 39 27.11 -8.84 -15.92
CA VAL A 39 26.18 -8.67 -14.79
C VAL A 39 25.17 -9.83 -14.72
N ARG A 40 25.33 -10.73 -13.72
CA ARG A 40 24.48 -11.92 -13.53
C ARG A 40 23.35 -11.65 -12.53
N SER A 41 22.19 -11.24 -13.03
CA SER A 41 20.94 -11.15 -12.26
C SER A 41 20.18 -12.48 -12.23
N ILE A 42 19.31 -12.65 -11.23
CA ILE A 42 18.29 -13.72 -11.17
C ILE A 42 16.94 -13.04 -10.92
N TYR A 43 15.90 -13.41 -11.68
CA TYR A 43 14.57 -12.86 -11.46
C TYR A 43 13.94 -13.43 -10.18
N ALA A 44 13.37 -12.52 -9.38
CA ALA A 44 12.48 -12.83 -8.28
C ALA A 44 11.04 -12.57 -8.70
N THR A 45 10.12 -13.40 -8.22
CA THR A 45 8.67 -13.22 -8.29
C THR A 45 8.17 -13.00 -6.87
N LYS A 46 7.54 -11.86 -6.62
CA LYS A 46 7.01 -11.46 -5.33
C LYS A 46 5.49 -11.33 -5.44
N GLU A 47 4.80 -12.19 -4.72
CA GLU A 47 3.35 -12.30 -4.67
C GLU A 47 2.85 -11.61 -3.40
N ILE A 48 1.84 -10.76 -3.54
CA ILE A 48 1.30 -9.95 -2.46
C ILE A 48 -0.22 -10.09 -2.48
N LYS A 49 -0.76 -10.99 -1.64
CA LYS A 49 -2.20 -11.28 -1.55
C LYS A 49 -2.86 -10.34 -0.55
N ALA A 50 -3.95 -9.67 -0.96
CA ALA A 50 -4.72 -8.71 -0.18
C ALA A 50 -6.22 -8.94 -0.41
N ALA A 51 -6.77 -9.92 0.32
CA ALA A 51 -8.10 -10.49 0.07
C ALA A 51 -8.24 -11.01 -1.38
N GLU A 52 -9.23 -10.53 -2.14
CA GLU A 52 -9.52 -10.99 -3.50
C GLU A 52 -8.49 -10.51 -4.55
N GLN A 53 -7.70 -9.47 -4.22
CA GLN A 53 -6.65 -8.95 -5.10
C GLN A 53 -5.28 -9.59 -4.78
N MET A 54 -4.50 -9.85 -5.82
CA MET A 54 -3.09 -10.21 -5.73
C MET A 54 -2.25 -9.32 -6.65
N ASP A 55 -1.20 -8.73 -6.11
CA ASP A 55 -0.14 -8.11 -6.91
C ASP A 55 1.00 -9.12 -7.14
N VAL A 56 1.51 -9.20 -8.36
CA VAL A 56 2.68 -9.98 -8.75
C VAL A 56 3.75 -9.01 -9.25
N GLU A 57 4.83 -8.85 -8.47
CA GLU A 57 5.99 -8.01 -8.79
C GLU A 57 7.14 -8.92 -9.24
N ILE A 58 7.54 -8.86 -10.52
CA ILE A 58 8.64 -9.64 -11.10
C ILE A 58 9.80 -8.70 -11.43
N TYR A 59 10.97 -8.94 -10.83
CA TYR A 59 12.12 -8.03 -10.91
C TYR A 59 13.47 -8.75 -10.79
N PRO A 60 14.56 -8.21 -11.37
CA PRO A 60 15.90 -8.75 -11.21
C PRO A 60 16.44 -8.51 -9.79
N GLU A 61 17.01 -9.54 -9.17
CA GLU A 61 17.89 -9.42 -8.02
C GLU A 61 19.35 -9.64 -8.44
N PHE A 62 20.24 -8.77 -7.95
CA PHE A 62 21.66 -8.76 -8.29
C PHE A 62 22.51 -9.32 -7.15
N ARG A 63 23.66 -9.93 -7.47
CA ARG A 63 24.56 -10.52 -6.47
C ARG A 63 25.47 -9.46 -5.82
N ARG A 64 25.81 -9.67 -4.54
CA ARG A 64 26.60 -8.74 -3.70
C ARG A 64 27.86 -8.17 -4.35
N GLY A 65 28.62 -8.98 -5.09
CA GLY A 65 29.93 -8.61 -5.66
C GLY A 65 29.88 -7.74 -6.92
N GLN A 66 28.79 -7.03 -7.19
CA GLN A 66 28.64 -6.13 -8.34
C GLN A 66 28.22 -4.71 -7.92
N LYS A 67 28.34 -4.40 -6.62
CA LYS A 67 27.89 -3.13 -6.03
C LYS A 67 28.82 -1.94 -6.34
N GLU A 68 30.10 -2.22 -6.58
CA GLU A 68 31.15 -1.22 -6.88
C GLU A 68 31.12 -0.73 -8.35
N GLN A 69 30.34 -1.38 -9.22
CA GLN A 69 30.21 -1.03 -10.64
C GLN A 69 29.07 -0.03 -10.91
N ILE A 70 28.55 0.63 -9.87
CA ILE A 70 27.48 1.64 -9.95
C ILE A 70 28.13 2.99 -9.58
N PRO A 71 28.43 3.88 -10.55
CA PRO A 71 29.18 5.13 -10.29
C PRO A 71 28.50 6.03 -9.24
N ASP A 72 29.29 6.72 -8.41
CA ASP A 72 28.80 7.41 -7.20
C ASP A 72 28.89 8.97 -7.27
N GLU A 73 28.51 9.61 -6.16
CA GLU A 73 28.57 11.05 -5.82
C GLU A 73 27.64 11.99 -6.59
N ALA A 74 27.73 12.12 -7.91
CA ALA A 74 26.84 12.99 -8.69
C ALA A 74 25.34 12.60 -8.58
N LYS A 75 25.05 11.36 -8.16
CA LYS A 75 23.70 10.79 -8.09
C LYS A 75 22.90 11.23 -6.85
N LEU A 76 23.54 11.58 -5.72
CA LEU A 76 22.87 11.72 -4.41
C LEU A 76 21.67 12.69 -4.38
N LYS A 77 21.71 13.82 -5.11
CA LYS A 77 20.61 14.80 -5.08
C LYS A 77 19.41 14.37 -5.94
N LYS A 78 19.63 13.83 -7.14
CA LYS A 78 18.56 13.23 -7.97
C LYS A 78 17.99 11.96 -7.30
N GLN A 79 18.85 11.14 -6.70
CA GLN A 79 18.47 9.95 -5.93
C GLN A 79 17.54 10.28 -4.75
N ARG A 80 17.72 11.40 -4.05
CA ARG A 80 16.78 11.82 -2.98
C ARG A 80 15.37 12.09 -3.50
N GLN A 81 15.20 12.75 -4.65
CA GLN A 81 13.86 12.98 -5.21
C GLN A 81 13.28 11.69 -5.82
N ALA A 82 14.10 10.87 -6.47
CA ALA A 82 13.68 9.55 -6.95
C ALA A 82 13.19 8.67 -5.79
N GLN A 83 13.99 8.51 -4.72
CA GLN A 83 13.62 7.78 -3.52
C GLN A 83 12.40 8.38 -2.81
N ARG A 84 12.22 9.71 -2.82
CA ARG A 84 11.00 10.34 -2.29
C ARG A 84 9.77 9.94 -3.10
N ASN A 85 9.81 10.09 -4.42
CA ASN A 85 8.75 9.66 -5.33
C ASN A 85 8.45 8.16 -5.14
N LEU A 86 9.47 7.38 -4.79
CA LEU A 86 9.37 5.95 -4.56
C LEU A 86 8.71 5.56 -3.25
N ASN A 87 9.20 6.13 -2.15
CA ASN A 87 8.61 5.94 -0.84
C ASN A 87 7.16 6.40 -0.88
N GLU A 88 6.82 7.41 -1.70
CA GLU A 88 5.45 7.76 -2.03
C GLU A 88 4.72 6.61 -2.73
N LYS A 89 5.14 6.16 -3.92
CA LYS A 89 4.53 5.02 -4.66
C LYS A 89 4.32 3.77 -3.79
N ASN A 90 5.35 3.33 -3.07
CA ASN A 90 5.29 2.20 -2.14
C ASN A 90 4.28 2.43 -1.00
N SER A 91 4.22 3.64 -0.43
CA SER A 91 3.24 4.01 0.61
C SER A 91 1.79 4.02 0.09
N ARG A 92 1.58 4.28 -1.21
CA ARG A 92 0.25 4.14 -1.86
C ARG A 92 -0.16 2.68 -1.98
N LYS A 93 0.71 1.85 -2.55
CA LYS A 93 0.53 0.39 -2.64
C LYS A 93 0.23 -0.20 -1.26
N GLU A 94 0.98 0.21 -0.23
CA GLU A 94 0.74 -0.23 1.16
C GLU A 94 -0.65 0.22 1.67
N CYS A 95 -1.09 1.44 1.37
CA CYS A 95 -2.43 1.95 1.72
C CYS A 95 -3.54 1.12 1.04
N GLU A 96 -3.44 0.94 -0.28
CA GLU A 96 -4.38 0.14 -1.09
C GLU A 96 -4.48 -1.31 -0.58
N ARG A 97 -3.33 -1.99 -0.44
CA ARG A 97 -3.25 -3.36 0.10
C ARG A 97 -3.82 -3.45 1.52
N THR A 98 -3.57 -2.45 2.36
CA THR A 98 -4.16 -2.39 3.72
C THR A 98 -5.67 -2.22 3.67
N ILE A 99 -6.19 -1.43 2.74
CA ILE A 99 -7.63 -1.22 2.56
C ILE A 99 -8.30 -2.51 2.06
N ASN A 100 -7.80 -3.11 0.97
CA ASN A 100 -8.29 -4.38 0.42
C ASN A 100 -8.29 -5.52 1.45
N ALA A 101 -7.22 -5.67 2.23
CA ALA A 101 -7.10 -6.74 3.22
C ALA A 101 -8.03 -6.60 4.44
N ASN A 102 -8.76 -5.49 4.59
CA ASN A 102 -9.53 -5.19 5.81
C ASN A 102 -10.97 -4.73 5.61
N PHE A 103 -11.31 -4.12 4.48
CA PHE A 103 -12.63 -3.51 4.27
C PHE A 103 -13.41 -4.15 3.12
N THR A 104 -14.73 -4.06 3.21
CA THR A 104 -15.71 -4.69 2.32
C THR A 104 -16.77 -3.68 1.88
N ASP A 105 -17.64 -4.01 0.94
CA ASP A 105 -18.73 -3.13 0.49
C ASP A 105 -19.74 -2.78 1.61
N ASN A 106 -19.74 -3.57 2.69
CA ASN A 106 -20.48 -3.26 3.92
C ASN A 106 -19.86 -2.12 4.73
N ASP A 107 -18.62 -1.74 4.46
CA ASP A 107 -17.89 -0.69 5.16
C ASP A 107 -18.11 0.69 4.48
N ILE A 108 -17.60 1.75 5.08
CA ILE A 108 -17.92 3.13 4.70
C ILE A 108 -16.69 3.81 4.12
N TRP A 109 -16.89 4.55 3.03
CA TRP A 109 -15.94 5.49 2.47
C TRP A 109 -16.53 6.90 2.50
N GLY A 110 -15.69 7.90 2.78
CA GLY A 110 -16.16 9.27 2.64
C GLY A 110 -15.08 10.35 2.58
N THR A 111 -15.57 11.54 2.26
CA THR A 111 -14.83 12.80 2.26
C THR A 111 -15.46 13.75 3.27
N LEU A 112 -14.67 14.19 4.24
CA LEU A 112 -15.06 15.20 5.22
C LEU A 112 -14.48 16.54 4.81
N THR A 113 -15.33 17.56 4.76
CA THR A 113 -14.94 18.93 4.38
C THR A 113 -15.07 19.87 5.57
N TYR A 114 -14.45 21.04 5.49
CA TYR A 114 -14.59 22.09 6.49
C TYR A 114 -15.47 23.23 5.98
N THR A 115 -16.30 23.81 6.86
CA THR A 115 -16.83 25.16 6.67
C THR A 115 -15.70 26.19 6.78
N ASP A 116 -15.96 27.41 6.35
CA ASP A 116 -14.94 28.48 6.36
C ASP A 116 -14.52 28.81 7.80
N ASP A 117 -15.49 29.00 8.70
CA ASP A 117 -15.28 29.25 10.13
C ASP A 117 -14.53 28.14 10.88
N ASN A 118 -14.53 26.91 10.34
CA ASN A 118 -13.90 25.74 10.96
C ASN A 118 -12.58 25.33 10.28
N MET A 119 -12.13 26.06 9.26
CA MET A 119 -10.96 25.69 8.46
C MET A 119 -9.69 25.66 9.33
N PRO A 120 -8.96 24.53 9.42
CA PRO A 120 -7.76 24.45 10.24
C PRO A 120 -6.61 25.24 9.59
N ASN A 121 -5.83 25.94 10.41
CA ASN A 121 -4.69 26.73 9.94
C ASN A 121 -3.48 25.85 9.61
N SER A 122 -3.47 24.60 10.08
CA SER A 122 -2.34 23.70 9.95
C SER A 122 -2.72 22.23 9.78
N MET A 123 -1.82 21.46 9.16
CA MET A 123 -1.85 19.99 9.12
C MET A 123 -1.96 19.37 10.53
N LYS A 124 -1.44 20.05 11.56
CA LYS A 124 -1.49 19.59 12.96
C LYS A 124 -2.92 19.68 13.51
N GLU A 125 -3.59 20.81 13.31
CA GLU A 125 -5.01 21.01 13.65
C GLU A 125 -5.90 20.04 12.88
N ALA A 126 -5.72 19.93 11.56
CA ALA A 126 -6.49 19.02 10.72
C ALA A 126 -6.37 17.55 11.19
N LYS A 127 -5.16 17.10 11.57
CA LYS A 127 -4.92 15.77 12.18
C LYS A 127 -5.49 15.64 13.60
N HIS A 128 -5.57 16.74 14.37
CA HIS A 128 -6.20 16.75 15.69
C HIS A 128 -7.72 16.59 15.57
N ASP A 129 -8.37 17.30 14.65
CA ASP A 129 -9.80 17.19 14.39
C ASP A 129 -10.21 15.77 14.00
N MET A 130 -9.44 15.11 13.12
CA MET A 130 -9.65 13.69 12.81
C MET A 130 -9.52 12.79 14.04
N THR A 131 -8.62 13.12 14.96
CA THR A 131 -8.47 12.37 16.22
C THR A 131 -9.69 12.56 17.13
N LEU A 132 -10.26 13.77 17.21
CA LEU A 132 -11.51 14.05 17.93
C LEU A 132 -12.71 13.33 17.27
N TYR A 133 -12.81 13.37 15.95
CA TYR A 133 -13.85 12.69 15.18
C TYR A 133 -13.84 11.17 15.40
N ILE A 134 -12.67 10.54 15.24
CA ILE A 134 -12.47 9.12 15.54
C ILE A 134 -12.77 8.82 17.02
N GLY A 135 -12.50 9.77 17.93
CA GLY A 135 -12.89 9.69 19.34
C GLY A 135 -14.40 9.62 19.54
N ARG A 136 -15.17 10.50 18.87
CA ARG A 136 -16.64 10.52 18.90
C ARG A 136 -17.23 9.21 18.35
N LEU A 137 -16.74 8.74 17.20
CA LEU A 137 -17.16 7.44 16.65
C LEU A 137 -16.91 6.30 17.64
N ASN A 138 -15.72 6.22 18.23
CA ASN A 138 -15.39 5.17 19.21
C ASN A 138 -16.18 5.28 20.53
N TYR A 139 -16.65 6.46 20.91
CA TYR A 139 -17.56 6.65 22.04
C TYR A 139 -18.94 6.05 21.76
N GLU A 140 -19.52 6.32 20.58
CA GLU A 140 -20.80 5.73 20.17
C GLU A 140 -20.71 4.21 19.97
N ARG A 141 -19.62 3.72 19.37
CA ARG A 141 -19.35 2.28 19.26
C ARG A 141 -19.35 1.60 20.63
N ARG A 142 -18.70 2.22 21.62
CA ARG A 142 -18.67 1.70 23.00
C ARG A 142 -20.06 1.68 23.63
N LYS A 143 -20.90 2.71 23.42
CA LYS A 143 -22.31 2.68 23.85
C LYS A 143 -23.09 1.53 23.21
N LYS A 144 -22.88 1.28 21.91
CA LYS A 144 -23.51 0.17 21.16
C LYS A 144 -22.85 -1.20 21.39
N GLY A 145 -21.89 -1.34 22.32
CA GLY A 145 -21.18 -2.59 22.59
C GLY A 145 -20.24 -3.08 21.46
N LEU A 146 -19.98 -2.24 20.45
CA LEU A 146 -19.18 -2.58 19.27
C LEU A 146 -17.67 -2.51 19.58
N ALA A 147 -16.89 -3.30 18.83
CA ALA A 147 -15.43 -3.25 18.85
C ALA A 147 -14.89 -1.87 18.41
N LYS A 148 -13.63 -1.57 18.76
CA LYS A 148 -12.96 -0.31 18.39
C LYS A 148 -12.92 -0.13 16.87
N LEU A 149 -13.18 1.09 16.39
CA LEU A 149 -13.24 1.43 14.96
C LEU A 149 -11.93 1.08 14.24
N ARG A 150 -12.05 0.26 13.19
CA ARG A 150 -11.05 0.10 12.14
C ARG A 150 -11.21 1.23 11.14
N TYR A 151 -10.10 1.86 10.76
CA TYR A 151 -10.10 2.95 9.78
C TYR A 151 -8.76 3.10 9.07
N VAL A 152 -8.81 3.72 7.90
CA VAL A 152 -7.68 4.31 7.16
C VAL A 152 -8.11 5.72 6.74
N TYR A 153 -7.25 6.73 6.91
CA TYR A 153 -7.55 8.09 6.42
C TYR A 153 -6.32 8.83 5.90
N VAL A 154 -6.55 9.80 5.02
CA VAL A 154 -5.58 10.83 4.57
C VAL A 154 -6.15 12.21 4.88
N THR A 155 -5.25 13.13 5.23
CA THR A 155 -5.53 14.56 5.34
C THR A 155 -4.85 15.28 4.19
N GLU A 156 -5.61 16.02 3.40
CA GLU A 156 -5.11 16.75 2.24
C GLU A 156 -5.35 18.26 2.38
N CYS A 157 -4.56 19.03 1.64
CA CYS A 157 -4.82 20.42 1.36
C CYS A 157 -4.98 20.62 -0.16
N SER A 158 -6.09 21.24 -0.54
CA SER A 158 -6.35 21.67 -1.90
C SER A 158 -5.42 22.81 -2.32
N ASP A 159 -5.25 23.03 -3.62
CA ASP A 159 -4.44 24.13 -4.15
C ASP A 159 -5.01 25.52 -3.76
N LYS A 160 -6.28 25.57 -3.34
CA LYS A 160 -6.98 26.73 -2.80
C LYS A 160 -6.82 26.90 -1.28
N GLY A 161 -5.89 26.16 -0.65
CA GLY A 161 -5.62 26.22 0.79
C GLY A 161 -6.65 25.55 1.70
N ARG A 162 -7.76 25.03 1.16
CA ARG A 162 -8.78 24.32 1.95
C ARG A 162 -8.32 22.91 2.29
N TRP A 163 -8.47 22.52 3.55
CA TRP A 163 -8.25 21.15 4.02
C TRP A 163 -9.47 20.26 3.79
N HIS A 164 -9.23 18.96 3.60
CA HIS A 164 -10.25 17.92 3.58
C HIS A 164 -9.66 16.58 4.02
N HIS A 165 -10.52 15.64 4.43
CA HIS A 165 -10.10 14.30 4.84
C HIS A 165 -10.81 13.24 4.01
N HIS A 166 -10.05 12.26 3.56
CA HIS A 166 -10.55 11.06 2.92
C HIS A 166 -10.41 9.88 3.88
N PHE A 167 -11.46 9.07 4.06
CA PHE A 167 -11.43 7.96 5.02
C PHE A 167 -12.20 6.73 4.57
N VAL A 168 -11.68 5.54 4.92
CA VAL A 168 -12.39 4.26 4.98
C VAL A 168 -12.57 3.89 6.45
N CYS A 169 -13.75 3.42 6.87
CA CYS A 169 -13.97 2.89 8.23
C CYS A 169 -15.07 1.81 8.29
N ASP A 170 -15.19 1.11 9.43
CA ASP A 170 -16.26 0.11 9.63
C ASP A 170 -17.66 0.69 9.41
N GLY A 171 -18.50 -0.03 8.66
CA GLY A 171 -19.85 0.42 8.28
C GLY A 171 -21.01 -0.06 9.14
N ASP A 172 -20.72 -0.73 10.25
CA ASP A 172 -21.69 -1.25 11.24
C ASP A 172 -22.38 -0.16 12.08
N MET A 173 -21.95 1.11 11.98
CA MET A 173 -22.65 2.24 12.60
C MET A 173 -23.78 2.83 11.74
N GLY A 174 -23.80 2.57 10.43
CA GLY A 174 -24.64 3.29 9.46
C GLY A 174 -23.98 4.57 8.94
N LEU A 175 -24.41 5.05 7.76
CA LEU A 175 -23.83 6.23 7.07
C LEU A 175 -24.10 7.52 7.85
N GLU A 176 -25.37 7.75 8.20
CA GLU A 176 -25.84 8.92 8.96
C GLU A 176 -25.07 9.11 10.26
N ALA A 177 -24.94 8.05 11.07
CA ALA A 177 -24.22 8.10 12.35
C ALA A 177 -22.69 8.28 12.21
N VAL A 178 -22.13 8.13 10.99
CA VAL A 178 -20.74 8.46 10.68
C VAL A 178 -20.61 9.92 10.23
N GLU A 179 -21.57 10.42 9.46
CA GLU A 179 -21.63 11.81 9.00
C GLU A 179 -21.94 12.80 10.14
N GLU A 180 -22.96 12.53 10.95
CA GLU A 180 -23.42 13.36 12.08
C GLU A 180 -22.31 13.70 13.09
N LYS A 181 -21.32 12.81 13.26
CA LYS A 181 -20.21 13.02 14.22
C LYS A 181 -19.12 13.96 13.68
N TRP A 182 -19.16 14.33 12.40
CA TRP A 182 -18.30 15.35 11.80
C TRP A 182 -18.89 16.76 11.93
N LYS A 183 -18.70 17.37 13.10
CA LYS A 183 -19.27 18.67 13.47
C LYS A 183 -18.61 19.92 12.84
N LYS A 184 -17.75 19.76 11.83
CA LYS A 184 -16.95 20.86 11.23
C LYS A 184 -17.20 21.10 9.74
N GLY A 185 -18.06 20.31 9.11
CA GLY A 185 -18.40 20.38 7.69
C GLY A 185 -19.89 20.57 7.44
N ARG A 186 -20.24 20.97 6.22
CA ARG A 186 -21.64 21.02 5.72
C ARG A 186 -21.88 20.22 4.44
N ARG A 187 -20.83 19.98 3.65
CA ARG A 187 -20.89 19.24 2.37
C ARG A 187 -19.95 18.05 2.46
N ASN A 188 -20.28 17.10 3.33
CA ASN A 188 -19.56 15.83 3.37
C ASN A 188 -20.10 14.93 2.24
N GLN A 189 -19.37 13.85 1.97
CA GLN A 189 -19.79 12.82 1.02
C GLN A 189 -19.47 11.49 1.66
N VAL A 190 -20.47 10.82 2.22
CA VAL A 190 -20.31 9.54 2.93
C VAL A 190 -21.16 8.49 2.21
N ARG A 191 -20.54 7.38 1.79
CA ARG A 191 -21.19 6.33 1.01
C ARG A 191 -20.69 4.95 1.44
N ARG A 192 -21.40 3.91 1.02
CA ARG A 192 -20.87 2.54 1.09
C ARG A 192 -19.63 2.44 0.21
N LEU A 193 -18.70 1.62 0.68
CA LEU A 193 -17.57 1.19 -0.12
C LEU A 193 -18.10 0.34 -1.29
N GLN A 194 -17.45 0.43 -2.45
CA GLN A 194 -17.77 -0.39 -3.63
C GLN A 194 -16.46 -0.89 -4.25
N LYS A 195 -16.27 -2.21 -4.29
CA LYS A 195 -15.22 -2.86 -5.07
C LYS A 195 -15.53 -2.75 -6.56
N ASP A 196 -14.56 -2.25 -7.32
CA ASP A 196 -14.51 -2.36 -8.78
C ASP A 196 -13.77 -3.64 -9.19
N GLU A 197 -13.77 -4.00 -10.47
CA GLU A 197 -13.06 -5.20 -10.98
C GLU A 197 -11.53 -5.13 -10.81
N ASN A 198 -10.99 -3.96 -10.47
CA ASN A 198 -9.57 -3.77 -10.12
C ASN A 198 -9.30 -3.89 -8.60
N GLY A 199 -10.34 -3.97 -7.74
CA GLY A 199 -10.28 -3.95 -6.28
C GLY A 199 -10.99 -2.73 -5.65
N LEU A 200 -10.49 -2.20 -4.52
CA LEU A 200 -10.92 -0.88 -3.99
C LEU A 200 -10.16 0.30 -4.65
N SER A 201 -9.66 0.04 -5.85
CA SER A 201 -8.71 0.81 -6.65
C SER A 201 -9.18 2.21 -6.94
N GLY A 202 -10.42 2.41 -7.38
CA GLY A 202 -10.94 3.75 -7.67
C GLY A 202 -10.85 4.71 -6.47
N MET A 203 -11.00 4.18 -5.25
CA MET A 203 -10.94 4.96 -4.01
C MET A 203 -9.51 5.02 -3.45
N ALA A 204 -8.76 3.92 -3.46
CA ALA A 204 -7.35 3.92 -3.06
C ALA A 204 -6.50 4.85 -3.95
N ASN A 205 -6.73 4.87 -5.26
CA ASN A 205 -6.10 5.83 -6.18
C ASN A 205 -6.51 7.29 -5.90
N TYR A 206 -7.66 7.55 -5.27
CA TYR A 206 -8.06 8.90 -4.86
C TYR A 206 -7.33 9.33 -3.58
N ILE A 207 -7.32 8.47 -2.55
CA ILE A 207 -6.55 8.64 -1.28
C ILE A 207 -5.07 8.94 -1.53
N THR A 208 -4.54 8.37 -2.61
CA THR A 208 -3.11 8.30 -2.86
C THR A 208 -2.67 9.11 -4.07
N LYS A 209 -3.59 9.85 -4.72
CA LYS A 209 -3.34 10.47 -6.02
C LYS A 209 -2.14 11.39 -5.97
N GLN A 210 -1.19 11.14 -6.87
CA GLN A 210 0.05 11.90 -6.94
C GLN A 210 -0.27 13.34 -7.35
N LYS A 211 -0.27 14.29 -6.40
CA LYS A 211 -0.02 15.69 -6.74
C LYS A 211 1.45 15.80 -7.14
N HIS A 212 1.68 15.48 -8.42
CA HIS A 212 2.98 15.56 -9.10
C HIS A 212 3.53 17.01 -9.07
N PRO A 213 4.83 17.19 -9.34
CA PRO A 213 5.64 18.23 -8.73
C PRO A 213 5.72 19.44 -9.66
N ASP A 214 6.59 20.40 -9.34
CA ASP A 214 7.16 21.33 -10.30
C ASP A 214 6.15 22.05 -11.20
N LYS A 215 5.19 22.77 -10.59
CA LYS A 215 4.60 23.93 -11.26
C LYS A 215 5.77 24.88 -11.59
N LYS A 216 6.13 24.97 -12.88
CA LYS A 216 7.20 25.85 -13.40
C LYS A 216 7.18 27.20 -12.66
N GLY A 217 8.26 27.52 -11.95
CA GLY A 217 8.44 28.80 -11.26
C GLY A 217 7.90 28.91 -9.82
N LYS A 218 7.48 27.83 -9.14
CA LYS A 218 7.22 27.87 -7.69
C LYS A 218 8.04 26.84 -6.92
N GLU A 219 8.94 27.32 -6.07
CA GLU A 219 9.72 26.47 -5.17
C GLU A 219 8.79 25.60 -4.31
N SER A 220 9.08 24.31 -4.29
CA SER A 220 8.44 23.38 -3.35
C SER A 220 8.85 23.75 -1.93
N LYS A 221 7.97 24.44 -1.18
CA LYS A 221 8.20 24.72 0.25
C LYS A 221 8.69 23.43 0.93
N PRO A 222 9.80 23.46 1.69
CA PRO A 222 10.41 22.26 2.26
C PRO A 222 9.50 21.66 3.33
N VAL A 223 8.62 20.74 2.92
CA VAL A 223 7.86 19.89 3.83
C VAL A 223 8.88 18.99 4.53
N GLY A 224 9.13 19.28 5.81
CA GLY A 224 10.11 18.56 6.61
C GLY A 224 9.82 17.06 6.72
N LYS A 225 10.88 16.31 7.10
CA LYS A 225 10.94 14.87 7.46
C LYS A 225 9.70 14.04 7.06
N TYR A 226 9.84 13.30 5.95
CA TYR A 226 8.83 12.45 5.31
C TYR A 226 7.81 11.85 6.31
N GLN A 227 6.55 12.28 6.19
CA GLN A 227 5.42 11.69 6.90
C GLN A 227 4.63 10.83 5.91
N LYS A 228 4.18 9.64 6.32
CA LYS A 228 3.17 8.91 5.54
C LYS A 228 1.94 9.82 5.37
N ALA A 229 1.46 9.95 4.14
CA ALA A 229 0.28 10.76 3.83
C ALA A 229 -0.98 10.24 4.56
N TRP A 230 -1.04 8.93 4.79
CA TRP A 230 -2.14 8.23 5.42
C TRP A 230 -1.84 7.76 6.85
N LYS A 231 -2.90 7.51 7.61
CA LYS A 231 -2.87 6.94 8.96
C LYS A 231 -3.96 5.89 9.11
N ALA A 232 -3.67 4.83 9.87
CA ALA A 232 -4.59 3.72 10.11
C ALA A 232 -4.81 3.43 11.60
N SER A 233 -5.91 2.73 11.88
CA SER A 233 -6.13 2.07 13.16
C SER A 233 -5.09 0.98 13.44
N LYS A 234 -4.76 0.76 14.72
CA LYS A 234 -3.92 -0.38 15.13
C LYS A 234 -4.70 -1.70 14.98
N GLY A 235 -4.02 -2.77 14.58
CA GLY A 235 -4.60 -4.13 14.50
C GLY A 235 -5.26 -4.50 13.18
N LEU A 236 -5.06 -3.73 12.11
CA LEU A 236 -5.43 -4.15 10.76
C LEU A 236 -4.59 -5.36 10.31
N LYS A 237 -5.21 -6.26 9.53
CA LYS A 237 -4.52 -7.36 8.83
C LYS A 237 -3.50 -6.76 7.85
N LYS A 238 -2.31 -7.35 7.78
CA LYS A 238 -1.32 -7.03 6.74
C LYS A 238 -1.56 -7.91 5.52
N PRO A 239 -1.23 -7.45 4.30
CA PRO A 239 -1.21 -8.34 3.13
C PRO A 239 -0.18 -9.45 3.32
N GLU A 240 -0.47 -10.62 2.75
CA GLU A 240 0.44 -11.76 2.76
C GLU A 240 1.48 -11.59 1.66
N VAL A 241 2.77 -11.73 1.99
CA VAL A 241 3.87 -11.52 1.05
C VAL A 241 4.69 -12.80 0.93
N HIS A 242 4.80 -13.31 -0.29
CA HIS A 242 5.64 -14.46 -0.64
C HIS A 242 6.65 -14.05 -1.71
N LYS A 243 7.91 -14.50 -1.62
CA LYS A 243 8.94 -14.26 -2.63
C LYS A 243 9.59 -15.57 -3.05
N ASN A 244 9.70 -15.79 -4.35
CA ASN A 244 10.36 -16.94 -4.94
C ASN A 244 11.23 -16.54 -6.14
N HIS A 245 12.01 -17.50 -6.66
CA HIS A 245 12.93 -17.32 -7.80
C HIS A 245 12.75 -18.42 -8.86
N TYR A 246 11.57 -19.07 -8.89
CA TYR A 246 11.33 -20.23 -9.75
C TYR A 246 10.19 -20.05 -10.75
N LYS A 247 9.20 -19.18 -10.46
CA LYS A 247 8.01 -19.01 -11.31
C LYS A 247 8.31 -18.31 -12.65
N PHE A 248 9.17 -17.29 -12.61
CA PHE A 248 9.62 -16.54 -13.78
C PHE A 248 11.14 -16.46 -13.80
N LYS A 249 11.76 -16.97 -14.87
CA LYS A 249 13.20 -16.93 -15.13
C LYS A 249 13.50 -15.93 -16.25
N GLN A 250 14.78 -15.62 -16.50
CA GLN A 250 15.21 -14.72 -17.59
C GLN A 250 14.52 -15.06 -18.92
N LYS A 251 14.54 -16.34 -19.34
CA LYS A 251 13.86 -16.83 -20.55
C LYS A 251 12.37 -16.46 -20.61
N ASP A 252 11.65 -16.56 -19.48
CA ASP A 252 10.22 -16.20 -19.44
C ASP A 252 9.99 -14.71 -19.66
N ILE A 253 10.89 -13.86 -19.15
CA ILE A 253 10.84 -12.41 -19.36
C ILE A 253 11.18 -12.07 -20.81
N ASP A 254 12.21 -12.70 -21.37
CA ASP A 254 12.61 -12.50 -22.76
C ASP A 254 11.49 -12.90 -23.73
N GLU A 255 10.80 -14.02 -23.48
CA GLU A 255 9.65 -14.46 -24.28
C GLU A 255 8.47 -13.47 -24.22
N VAL A 256 8.17 -12.91 -23.05
CA VAL A 256 7.11 -11.89 -22.89
C VAL A 256 7.48 -10.60 -23.59
N VAL A 257 8.70 -10.11 -23.39
CA VAL A 257 9.17 -8.84 -23.97
C VAL A 257 9.32 -8.91 -25.48
N THR A 258 9.71 -10.07 -26.02
CA THR A 258 9.81 -10.29 -27.47
C THR A 258 8.47 -10.66 -28.14
N GLY A 259 7.36 -10.68 -27.39
CA GLY A 259 6.03 -11.03 -27.91
C GLY A 259 5.85 -12.50 -28.31
N ARG A 260 6.80 -13.38 -27.93
CA ARG A 260 6.74 -14.83 -28.23
C ARG A 260 5.77 -15.60 -27.33
N CYS A 261 5.35 -14.99 -26.21
CA CYS A 261 4.41 -15.57 -25.26
C CYS A 261 3.68 -14.44 -24.53
N ASP A 262 2.37 -14.56 -24.32
CA ASP A 262 1.63 -13.62 -23.49
C ASP A 262 2.05 -13.76 -22.01
N LEU A 263 2.14 -12.63 -21.30
CA LEU A 263 2.28 -12.63 -19.85
C LEU A 263 1.07 -13.29 -19.19
N GLU A 264 -0.14 -13.10 -19.74
CA GLU A 264 -1.36 -13.69 -19.20
C GLU A 264 -1.29 -15.21 -19.15
N ASP A 265 -0.76 -15.87 -20.19
CA ASP A 265 -0.63 -17.33 -20.23
C ASP A 265 0.37 -17.85 -19.21
N LYS A 266 1.49 -17.15 -19.03
CA LYS A 266 2.46 -17.47 -17.97
C LYS A 266 1.87 -17.26 -16.57
N LEU A 267 1.00 -16.27 -16.37
CA LEU A 267 0.31 -16.04 -15.09
C LEU A 267 -0.80 -17.07 -14.85
N LYS A 268 -1.61 -17.41 -15.86
CA LYS A 268 -2.65 -18.46 -15.80
C LYS A 268 -2.06 -19.78 -15.32
N LYS A 269 -0.91 -20.19 -15.86
CA LYS A 269 -0.18 -21.41 -15.44
C LYS A 269 0.06 -21.50 -13.93
N TRP A 270 0.28 -20.36 -13.26
CA TRP A 270 0.60 -20.32 -11.83
C TRP A 270 -0.60 -20.02 -10.92
N TYR A 271 -1.63 -19.33 -11.43
CA TYR A 271 -2.65 -18.71 -10.58
C TYR A 271 -4.10 -18.96 -11.01
N ALA A 272 -4.35 -19.53 -12.20
CA ALA A 272 -5.72 -19.85 -12.62
C ALA A 272 -6.38 -20.93 -11.75
N ALA A 273 -5.60 -21.88 -11.22
CA ALA A 273 -6.07 -22.89 -10.27
C ALA A 273 -6.53 -22.29 -8.92
N ASP A 274 -5.92 -21.17 -8.51
CA ASP A 274 -6.32 -20.36 -7.34
C ASP A 274 -7.53 -19.43 -7.66
N GLY A 275 -8.09 -19.51 -8.87
CA GLY A 275 -9.21 -18.69 -9.33
C GLY A 275 -8.86 -17.25 -9.77
N TYR A 276 -7.56 -16.89 -9.79
CA TYR A 276 -7.14 -15.55 -10.19
C TYR A 276 -7.13 -15.36 -11.70
N LYS A 277 -7.71 -14.25 -12.15
CA LYS A 277 -7.64 -13.74 -13.52
C LYS A 277 -6.72 -12.52 -13.56
N LEU A 278 -6.05 -12.30 -14.70
CA LEU A 278 -5.30 -11.07 -14.94
C LEU A 278 -6.27 -9.90 -15.09
N THR A 279 -5.96 -8.77 -14.46
CA THR A 279 -6.77 -7.55 -14.55
C THR A 279 -6.02 -6.46 -15.31
N SER A 280 -4.74 -6.25 -14.98
CA SER A 280 -3.86 -5.34 -15.70
C SER A 280 -2.40 -5.70 -15.45
N TYR A 281 -1.52 -5.27 -16.35
CA TYR A 281 -0.08 -5.39 -16.14
C TYR A 281 0.67 -4.20 -16.75
N GLU A 282 1.90 -4.01 -16.31
CA GLU A 282 2.82 -3.01 -16.81
C GLU A 282 4.22 -3.63 -16.92
N VAL A 283 4.78 -3.61 -18.13
CA VAL A 283 6.18 -3.97 -18.38
C VAL A 283 7.00 -2.69 -18.47
N ARG A 284 8.08 -2.62 -17.68
CA ARG A 284 8.96 -1.46 -17.58
C ARG A 284 10.38 -1.88 -17.91
N TYR A 285 11.06 -1.15 -18.78
CA TYR A 285 12.50 -1.32 -19.00
C TYR A 285 13.30 -0.33 -18.16
N ASN A 286 14.43 -0.77 -17.63
CA ASN A 286 15.35 0.06 -16.88
C ASN A 286 16.67 0.25 -17.63
N ASN A 287 16.81 1.40 -18.30
CA ASN A 287 18.02 1.77 -19.05
C ASN A 287 19.31 1.65 -18.20
N MET A 288 19.27 1.88 -16.88
CA MET A 288 20.47 1.87 -16.02
C MET A 288 21.04 0.48 -15.72
N ASN A 289 20.25 -0.59 -15.89
CA ASN A 289 20.70 -1.96 -15.60
C ASN A 289 20.35 -2.98 -16.68
N GLY A 290 19.69 -2.54 -17.76
CA GLY A 290 19.34 -3.37 -18.91
C GLY A 290 18.31 -4.46 -18.65
N ARG A 291 17.48 -4.31 -17.62
CA ARG A 291 16.50 -5.34 -17.23
C ARG A 291 15.07 -4.83 -17.27
N PHE A 292 14.16 -5.78 -17.42
CA PHE A 292 12.73 -5.54 -17.38
C PHE A 292 12.20 -5.77 -15.98
N TYR A 293 11.14 -5.05 -15.64
CA TYR A 293 10.38 -5.15 -14.41
C TYR A 293 8.92 -5.29 -14.81
N ILE A 294 8.25 -6.32 -14.31
CA ILE A 294 6.85 -6.57 -14.64
C ILE A 294 6.04 -6.44 -13.35
N TYR A 295 5.01 -5.61 -13.38
CA TYR A 295 3.97 -5.58 -12.36
C TYR A 295 2.69 -6.11 -12.99
N ALA A 296 2.06 -7.11 -12.38
CA ALA A 296 0.74 -7.57 -12.77
C ALA A 296 -0.22 -7.51 -11.57
N ARG A 297 -1.45 -7.08 -11.82
CA ARG A 297 -2.57 -7.10 -10.88
C ARG A 297 -3.52 -8.20 -11.30
N MET A 298 -3.84 -9.07 -10.36
CA MET A 298 -4.76 -10.18 -10.55
C MET A 298 -5.89 -10.13 -9.53
N TYR A 299 -7.06 -10.62 -9.92
CA TYR A 299 -8.27 -10.64 -9.09
C TYR A 299 -8.92 -12.02 -9.16
N ARG A 300 -9.38 -12.56 -8.03
CA ARG A 300 -10.25 -13.74 -7.98
C ARG A 300 -11.65 -13.31 -7.55
N GLN A 301 -12.70 -13.92 -8.10
CA GLN A 301 -14.05 -13.67 -7.56
C GLN A 301 -14.14 -14.22 -6.13
N PRO A 302 -14.80 -13.52 -5.20
CA PRO A 302 -15.03 -14.04 -3.86
C PRO A 302 -15.95 -15.25 -3.95
N GLU A 303 -15.56 -16.36 -3.33
CA GLU A 303 -16.46 -17.52 -3.20
C GLU A 303 -17.68 -17.12 -2.37
N LYS A 304 -18.87 -17.66 -2.71
CA LYS A 304 -20.14 -17.42 -2.01
C LYS A 304 -20.08 -17.97 -0.57
N GLY A 305 -19.43 -17.25 0.33
CA GLY A 305 -19.20 -17.67 1.71
C GLY A 305 -18.00 -17.02 2.40
N GLU A 306 -17.01 -16.49 1.66
CA GLU A 306 -15.84 -15.82 2.25
C GLU A 306 -16.20 -14.48 2.90
N LYS A 307 -16.73 -14.53 4.13
CA LYS A 307 -16.79 -13.37 5.00
C LYS A 307 -15.36 -12.98 5.36
N ILE A 308 -14.93 -11.77 5.00
CA ILE A 308 -13.70 -11.21 5.57
C ILE A 308 -13.87 -11.17 7.09
N ASP A 309 -13.17 -12.07 7.79
CA ASP A 309 -13.22 -12.17 9.24
C ASP A 309 -12.84 -10.82 9.86
N LYS A 310 -13.86 -10.06 10.28
CA LYS A 310 -13.75 -8.86 11.11
C LYS A 310 -13.24 -9.33 12.46
N ALA A 311 -11.91 -9.37 12.60
CA ALA A 311 -11.16 -10.02 13.66
C ALA A 311 -11.91 -10.02 15.01
N THR A 312 -12.58 -11.15 15.28
CA THR A 312 -13.52 -11.30 16.39
C THR A 312 -12.77 -11.29 17.71
N SER A 313 -12.56 -10.10 18.26
CA SER A 313 -11.77 -9.85 19.47
C SER A 313 -12.55 -10.23 20.74
N LYS A 314 -12.99 -11.49 20.81
CA LYS A 314 -13.55 -12.18 22.00
C LYS A 314 -12.46 -12.45 23.05
N VAL A 315 -11.68 -11.43 23.44
CA VAL A 315 -10.68 -11.53 24.51
C VAL A 315 -10.79 -10.32 25.45
N LYS A 316 -11.75 -10.40 26.39
CA LYS A 316 -11.68 -9.94 27.81
C LYS A 316 -13.08 -9.85 28.47
N GLN A 317 -13.76 -10.99 28.64
CA GLN A 317 -14.84 -11.11 29.64
C GLN A 317 -14.55 -12.13 30.76
N LYS A 318 -13.66 -13.11 30.55
CA LYS A 318 -13.32 -14.10 31.59
C LYS A 318 -12.45 -13.56 32.75
N THR A 319 -11.73 -12.45 32.58
CA THR A 319 -10.88 -11.86 33.65
C THR A 319 -11.61 -10.88 34.58
N ALA A 320 -12.81 -10.40 34.23
CA ALA A 320 -13.60 -9.54 35.12
C ALA A 320 -14.27 -10.36 36.25
N LYS A 321 -14.99 -11.43 35.90
CA LYS A 321 -15.70 -12.29 36.88
C LYS A 321 -14.78 -12.93 37.95
N LYS A 322 -13.49 -13.14 37.65
CA LYS A 322 -12.51 -13.68 38.62
C LYS A 322 -11.98 -12.62 39.61
N LYS A 323 -12.10 -11.32 39.31
CA LYS A 323 -11.74 -10.23 40.25
C LYS A 323 -12.91 -9.80 41.15
N THR A 324 -14.15 -9.89 40.70
CA THR A 324 -15.32 -9.61 41.58
C THR A 324 -15.51 -10.68 42.65
N LYS A 325 -15.45 -11.98 42.31
CA LYS A 325 -15.56 -13.05 43.32
C LYS A 325 -14.45 -13.01 44.40
N LYS A 326 -13.27 -12.45 44.11
CA LYS A 326 -12.18 -12.31 45.09
C LYS A 326 -12.29 -11.06 45.99
N LYS A 327 -13.18 -10.11 45.67
CA LYS A 327 -13.45 -8.92 46.51
C LYS A 327 -14.64 -9.09 47.46
N THR A 328 -15.60 -9.95 47.16
CA THR A 328 -16.71 -10.27 48.08
C THR A 328 -16.30 -11.25 49.18
N ALA A 329 -15.38 -12.20 48.89
CA ALA A 329 -14.89 -13.15 49.89
C ALA A 329 -14.00 -12.51 50.99
N ALA A 330 -13.45 -11.31 50.76
CA ALA A 330 -12.56 -10.61 51.67
C ALA A 330 -13.28 -9.53 52.53
N ARG A 331 -14.60 -9.67 52.70
CA ARG A 331 -15.44 -8.71 53.45
C ARG A 331 -16.39 -9.36 54.47
N CYS A 332 -16.23 -10.65 54.75
CA CYS A 332 -16.97 -11.40 55.78
C CYS A 332 -16.02 -12.12 56.77
N SER A 333 -14.81 -11.59 56.98
CA SER A 333 -13.79 -12.23 57.84
C SER A 333 -12.89 -11.19 58.52
N THR A 334 -13.51 -10.31 59.30
CA THR A 334 -12.98 -9.48 60.41
C THR A 334 -14.19 -8.93 61.14
#